data_AF-A0AAD5SC45-F1
#
_entry.id   AF-A0AAD5SC45-F1
#
_cell.length_a   1.000
_cell.length_b   1.000
_cell.length_c   1.000
_cell.angle_alpha   90.00
_cell.angle_beta   90.00
_cell.angle_gamma   90.00
#
_symmetry.space_group_name_H-M   'P 1'
#
loop_
_entity.id
_entity.type
_entity.pdbx_description
1 polymer ?
#
loop_
_entity_poly.entity_id
_entity_poly.type
_entity_poly.pdbx_seq_one_letter_code
_entity_poly.pdbx_strand_id
1 'polypeptide(L)'
;MAAIGALLRAMRSSKSTERDAGRGLPPRIGGQKGVQTHGGGGILLATLNSDQISKNIYSHLLSASAVPYFETLRKWIHFGEVLDPYDEFMIQERKGLSKEQLKEDFNDVYWEQRYTLREDAVPGFLEGWKEKILLAG
;
A
#
# COMPACT_ATOMS: atom_id res chain seq x y z
N MET A 1 -3.53 -15.31 -4.65
CA MET A 1 -4.14 -14.03 -5.05
C MET A 1 -3.69 -12.96 -4.06
N ALA A 2 -2.50 -12.37 -4.24
CA ALA A 2 -1.92 -11.33 -3.38
C ALA A 2 -2.32 -9.94 -3.90
N ALA A 3 -3.60 -9.60 -3.71
CA ALA A 3 -4.23 -8.50 -4.45
C ALA A 3 -3.86 -7.12 -3.90
N ILE A 4 -3.65 -6.97 -2.59
CA ILE A 4 -3.42 -5.66 -1.96
C ILE A 4 -1.96 -5.27 -2.11
N GLY A 5 -1.04 -6.18 -1.81
CA GLY A 5 0.40 -5.93 -1.88
C GLY A 5 0.87 -5.65 -3.31
N ALA A 6 0.29 -6.32 -4.31
CA ALA A 6 0.55 -6.05 -5.72
C ALA A 6 -0.03 -4.70 -6.16
N LEU A 7 -1.26 -4.37 -5.74
CA LEU A 7 -1.89 -3.09 -6.07
C LEU A 7 -1.12 -1.92 -5.46
N LEU A 8 -0.72 -2.01 -4.19
CA LEU A 8 0.04 -0.95 -3.51
C LEU A 8 1.44 -0.76 -4.12
N ARG A 9 2.13 -1.83 -4.52
CA ARG A 9 3.41 -1.75 -5.25
C ARG A 9 3.24 -1.13 -6.63
N ALA A 10 2.20 -1.51 -7.38
CA ALA A 10 1.90 -0.94 -8.68
C ALA A 10 1.56 0.56 -8.59
N MET A 11 0.75 0.96 -7.59
CA MET A 11 0.40 2.36 -7.37
C MET A 11 1.61 3.21 -6.94
N ARG A 12 2.57 2.63 -6.20
CA ARG A 12 3.83 3.32 -5.83
C ARG A 12 4.75 3.53 -7.04
N SER A 13 4.81 2.56 -7.95
CA SER A 13 5.62 2.63 -9.18
C SER A 13 5.12 3.69 -10.16
N SER A 14 3.80 3.87 -10.29
CA SER A 14 3.19 4.83 -11.22
C SER A 14 3.55 6.30 -10.93
N LYS A 15 3.84 6.67 -9.67
CA LYS A 15 4.23 8.05 -9.33
C LYS A 15 5.68 8.40 -9.70
N SER A 16 6.49 7.42 -10.12
CA SER A 16 7.91 7.61 -10.47
C SER A 16 8.12 7.97 -11.95
N THR A 17 7.22 7.53 -12.84
CA THR A 17 7.41 7.64 -14.29
C THR A 17 6.98 8.98 -14.91
N GLU A 18 6.35 9.88 -14.14
CA GLU A 18 5.86 11.18 -14.63
C GLU A 18 6.83 12.34 -14.41
N ARG A 19 8.02 12.11 -13.83
CA ARG A 19 8.99 13.20 -13.53
C ARG A 19 10.08 13.45 -14.57
N ASP A 20 10.17 12.67 -15.65
CA ASP A 20 11.32 12.75 -16.57
C ASP A 20 10.98 12.99 -18.06
N ALA A 21 9.79 13.51 -18.36
CA ALA A 21 9.40 13.92 -19.71
C ALA A 21 9.36 15.46 -19.83
N GLY A 22 10.51 16.12 -19.74
CA GLY A 22 10.56 17.58 -19.72
C GLY A 22 11.89 18.21 -20.15
N ARG A 23 12.33 17.98 -21.40
CA ARG A 23 13.18 18.96 -22.15
C ARG A 23 13.38 18.56 -23.61
N GLY A 24 12.91 19.41 -24.54
CA GLY A 24 13.28 19.36 -25.96
C GLY A 24 12.18 19.84 -26.91
N LEU A 25 12.10 21.14 -27.17
CA LEU A 25 11.33 21.75 -28.27
C LEU A 25 12.18 21.81 -29.55
N PRO A 26 11.58 21.64 -30.74
CA PRO A 26 11.98 22.40 -31.93
C PRO A 26 10.80 23.22 -32.53
N PRO A 27 11.08 24.15 -33.46
CA PRO A 27 10.36 25.43 -33.55
C PRO A 27 9.13 25.42 -34.46
N ARG A 28 8.24 26.40 -34.20
CA ARG A 28 7.02 26.72 -34.96
C ARG A 28 7.34 27.23 -36.37
N ILE A 29 6.60 26.73 -37.37
CA ILE A 29 6.33 27.43 -38.63
C ILE A 29 4.83 27.38 -38.93
N GLY A 30 4.28 28.54 -39.30
CA GLY A 30 3.20 28.66 -40.29
C GLY A 30 1.79 28.36 -39.81
N GLY A 31 0.96 29.39 -39.73
CA GLY A 31 -0.41 29.30 -39.23
C GLY A 31 -1.41 28.67 -40.18
N GLN A 32 -2.62 28.43 -39.65
CA GLN A 32 -3.89 28.57 -40.36
C GLN A 32 -5.07 28.58 -39.38
N LYS A 33 -5.76 29.74 -39.37
CA LYS A 33 -7.22 29.96 -39.39
C LYS A 33 -8.11 29.22 -38.38
N GLY A 34 -8.58 30.02 -37.41
CA GLY A 34 -9.98 30.14 -37.00
C GLY A 34 -10.77 28.86 -36.71
N VAL A 35 -10.91 28.53 -35.43
CA VAL A 35 -12.08 27.81 -34.93
C VAL A 35 -12.65 28.60 -33.77
N GLN A 36 -13.90 29.01 -33.95
CA GLN A 36 -14.71 29.78 -33.03
C GLN A 36 -14.93 28.99 -31.73
N THR A 37 -14.76 29.70 -30.62
CA THR A 37 -15.04 29.29 -29.25
C THR A 37 -16.54 29.12 -29.00
N HIS A 38 -17.01 27.88 -28.86
CA HIS A 38 -18.22 27.58 -28.07
C HIS A 38 -18.20 26.11 -27.61
N GLY A 39 -18.26 25.86 -26.30
CA GLY A 39 -18.45 24.51 -25.75
C GLY A 39 -17.42 24.01 -24.72
N GLY A 40 -16.87 24.87 -23.86
CA GLY A 40 -15.89 24.47 -22.83
C GLY A 40 -16.44 23.75 -21.59
N GLY A 41 -17.75 23.48 -21.51
CA GLY A 41 -18.39 22.89 -20.30
C GLY A 41 -18.45 21.35 -20.26
N GLY A 42 -18.38 20.67 -21.42
CA GLY A 42 -18.64 19.23 -21.49
C GLY A 42 -17.48 18.34 -21.06
N ILE A 43 -16.24 18.73 -21.35
CA ILE A 43 -15.04 17.90 -21.10
C ILE A 43 -14.69 17.86 -19.61
N LEU A 44 -14.94 18.95 -18.88
CA LEU A 44 -14.67 19.00 -17.44
C LEU A 44 -15.64 18.10 -16.66
N LEU A 45 -16.94 18.12 -16.98
CA LEU A 45 -17.94 17.29 -16.29
C LEU A 45 -17.71 15.79 -16.54
N ALA A 46 -17.31 15.40 -17.76
CA ALA A 46 -16.96 14.01 -18.05
C ALA A 46 -15.72 13.54 -17.26
N THR A 47 -14.70 14.41 -17.14
CA THR A 47 -13.50 14.12 -16.33
C THR A 47 -13.81 14.02 -14.84
N LEU A 48 -14.66 14.91 -14.31
CA LEU A 48 -15.09 14.91 -12.91
C LEU A 48 -15.93 13.67 -12.58
N ASN A 49 -16.84 13.27 -13.47
CA ASN A 49 -17.63 12.05 -13.30
C ASN A 49 -16.75 10.79 -13.43
N SER A 50 -15.75 10.81 -14.32
CA SER A 50 -14.75 9.74 -14.43
C SER A 50 -13.94 9.58 -13.15
N ASP A 51 -13.55 10.68 -12.50
CA ASP A 51 -12.80 10.66 -11.24
C ASP A 51 -13.63 10.09 -10.08
N GLN A 52 -14.90 10.47 -9.96
CA GLN A 52 -15.78 9.92 -8.91
C GLN A 52 -16.09 8.44 -9.12
N ILE A 53 -16.37 8.01 -10.36
CA ILE A 53 -16.60 6.59 -10.65
C ILE A 53 -15.33 5.77 -10.37
N SER A 54 -14.17 6.26 -10.80
CA SER A 54 -12.88 5.62 -10.53
C SER A 54 -12.62 5.50 -9.03
N LYS A 55 -12.80 6.60 -8.27
CA LYS A 55 -12.69 6.61 -6.80
C LYS A 55 -13.59 5.59 -6.14
N ASN A 56 -14.84 5.47 -6.58
CA ASN A 56 -15.79 4.50 -6.03
C ASN A 56 -15.32 3.06 -6.27
N ILE A 57 -14.84 2.75 -7.46
CA ILE A 57 -14.30 1.42 -7.78
C ILE A 57 -13.06 1.12 -6.95
N TYR A 58 -12.10 2.06 -6.88
CA TYR A 58 -10.89 1.91 -6.05
C TYR A 58 -11.23 1.75 -4.58
N SER A 59 -12.16 2.53 -4.05
CA SER A 59 -12.61 2.45 -2.66
C SER A 59 -13.27 1.10 -2.38
N HIS A 60 -14.13 0.61 -3.28
CA HIS A 60 -14.79 -0.68 -3.14
C HIS A 60 -13.78 -1.83 -3.13
N LEU A 61 -12.84 -1.85 -4.07
CA LEU A 61 -11.80 -2.86 -4.16
C LEU A 61 -10.85 -2.81 -2.96
N LEU A 62 -10.43 -1.61 -2.53
CA LEU A 62 -9.57 -1.45 -1.36
C LEU A 62 -10.29 -1.91 -0.08
N SER A 63 -11.56 -1.55 0.09
CA SER A 63 -12.35 -1.96 1.25
C SER A 63 -12.51 -3.48 1.31
N ALA A 64 -12.91 -4.11 0.19
CA ALA A 64 -13.05 -5.55 0.12
C ALA A 64 -11.73 -6.29 0.34
N SER A 65 -10.64 -5.76 -0.22
CA SER A 65 -9.32 -6.37 -0.08
C SER A 65 -8.70 -6.13 1.29
N ALA A 66 -8.97 -5.02 1.98
CA ALA A 66 -8.45 -4.75 3.32
C ALA A 66 -9.01 -5.68 4.42
N VAL A 67 -10.12 -6.39 4.17
CA VAL A 67 -10.75 -7.32 5.13
C VAL A 67 -9.75 -8.35 5.71
N PRO A 68 -9.08 -9.20 4.90
CA PRO A 68 -8.11 -10.17 5.40
C PRO A 68 -6.96 -9.53 6.20
N TYR A 69 -6.52 -8.32 5.81
CA TYR A 69 -5.47 -7.61 6.54
C TYR A 69 -5.91 -7.26 7.98
N PHE A 70 -7.12 -6.72 8.13
CA PHE A 70 -7.65 -6.37 9.45
C PHE A 70 -8.04 -7.61 10.27
N GLU A 71 -8.43 -8.71 9.64
CA GLU A 71 -8.64 -9.97 10.35
C GLU A 71 -7.35 -10.51 10.97
N THR A 72 -6.24 -10.49 10.23
CA THR A 72 -4.92 -10.88 10.75
C THR A 72 -4.46 -9.91 11.84
N LEU A 73 -4.65 -8.60 11.65
CA LEU A 73 -4.34 -7.60 12.68
C LEU A 73 -5.12 -7.84 13.98
N ARG A 74 -6.41 -8.15 13.88
CA ARG A 74 -7.26 -8.46 15.04
C ARG A 74 -6.78 -9.73 15.74
N LYS A 75 -6.43 -10.77 14.99
CA LYS A 75 -5.91 -12.02 15.57
C LYS A 75 -4.60 -11.78 16.31
N TRP A 76 -3.72 -10.98 15.74
CA TRP A 76 -2.47 -10.59 16.38
C TRP A 76 -2.71 -9.86 17.71
N ILE A 77 -3.52 -8.80 17.72
CA ILE A 77 -3.75 -7.98 18.93
C ILE A 77 -4.45 -8.76 20.05
N HIS A 78 -5.32 -9.72 19.73
CA HIS A 78 -6.10 -10.43 20.75
C HIS A 78 -5.50 -11.79 21.16
N PHE A 79 -4.79 -12.46 20.26
CA PHE A 79 -4.34 -13.84 20.46
C PHE A 79 -2.83 -14.04 20.24
N GLY A 80 -2.10 -13.03 19.75
CA GLY A 80 -0.67 -13.15 19.44
C GLY A 80 -0.37 -14.07 18.25
N GLU A 81 -1.36 -14.34 17.39
CA GLU A 81 -1.22 -15.26 16.27
C GLU A 81 -1.06 -14.52 14.94
N VAL A 82 0.00 -14.85 14.19
CA VAL A 82 0.21 -14.38 12.82
C VAL A 82 -0.10 -15.51 11.84
N LEU A 83 -1.20 -15.36 11.10
CA LEU A 83 -1.51 -16.19 9.93
C LEU A 83 -1.43 -15.32 8.68
N ASP A 84 -0.30 -15.39 7.99
CA ASP A 84 -0.07 -14.62 6.76
C ASP A 84 0.43 -15.54 5.64
N PRO A 85 -0.48 -16.15 4.86
CA PRO A 85 -0.11 -17.02 3.74
C PRO A 85 0.51 -16.28 2.54
N TYR A 86 0.36 -14.96 2.49
CA TYR A 86 0.73 -14.14 1.32
C TYR A 86 1.80 -13.10 1.62
N ASP A 87 2.35 -13.07 2.83
CA ASP A 87 3.43 -12.17 3.20
C ASP A 87 3.04 -10.68 3.05
N GLU A 88 1.77 -10.36 3.35
CA GLU A 88 1.19 -9.01 3.25
C GLU A 88 1.07 -8.28 4.60
N PHE A 89 1.18 -9.01 5.72
CA PHE A 89 1.04 -8.43 7.06
C PHE A 89 2.33 -7.71 7.49
N MET A 90 2.19 -6.66 8.31
CA MET A 90 3.32 -5.84 8.72
C MET A 90 4.27 -6.56 9.69
N ILE A 91 3.81 -7.64 10.34
CA ILE A 91 4.60 -8.43 11.30
C ILE A 91 4.88 -9.78 10.67
N GLN A 92 6.13 -10.20 10.71
CA GLN A 92 6.56 -11.52 10.26
C GLN A 92 7.19 -12.33 11.38
N GLU A 93 6.97 -13.64 11.33
CA GLU A 93 7.56 -14.60 12.25
C GLU A 93 8.84 -15.21 11.66
N ARG A 94 9.97 -15.10 12.37
CA ARG A 94 11.22 -15.77 12.02
C ARG A 94 11.21 -17.21 12.54
N LYS A 95 10.77 -18.14 11.70
CA LYS A 95 10.64 -19.58 12.02
C LYS A 95 11.98 -20.31 12.24
N GLY A 96 13.12 -19.67 12.00
CA GLY A 96 14.46 -20.25 12.16
C GLY A 96 15.02 -20.26 13.58
N LEU A 97 14.34 -19.62 14.55
CA LEU A 97 14.74 -19.64 15.95
C LEU A 97 14.11 -20.86 16.63
N SER A 98 14.87 -21.95 16.73
CA SER A 98 14.42 -23.16 17.41
C SER A 98 14.49 -22.96 18.93
N LYS A 99 13.51 -23.54 19.63
CA LYS A 99 13.39 -23.48 21.09
C LYS A 99 14.56 -24.18 21.80
N GLU A 100 15.38 -24.93 21.06
CA GLU A 100 16.52 -25.70 21.60
C GLU A 100 17.76 -24.84 21.88
N GLN A 101 17.91 -23.66 21.29
CA GLN A 101 18.97 -22.70 21.68
C GLN A 101 18.62 -21.91 22.96
N LEU A 102 17.38 -22.03 23.43
CA LEU A 102 16.79 -21.22 24.49
C LEU A 102 16.82 -21.93 25.86
N LYS A 103 18.00 -22.43 26.26
CA LYS A 103 18.19 -22.96 27.62
C LYS A 103 18.62 -21.89 28.62
N GLU A 104 19.09 -20.74 28.14
CA GLU A 104 19.69 -19.70 28.99
C GLU A 104 18.92 -18.38 29.04
N ASP A 105 18.15 -18.03 27.99
CA ASP A 105 17.46 -16.74 27.93
C ASP A 105 15.95 -16.88 28.08
N PHE A 106 15.48 -16.85 29.32
CA PHE A 106 14.07 -16.71 29.70
C PHE A 106 13.50 -15.30 29.40
N ASN A 107 14.01 -14.62 28.38
CA ASN A 107 14.05 -13.16 28.33
C ASN A 107 13.35 -12.62 27.07
N ASP A 108 12.79 -11.41 27.18
CA ASP A 108 12.05 -10.67 26.15
C ASP A 108 12.73 -10.66 24.76
N VAL A 109 14.05 -10.83 24.75
CA VAL A 109 14.93 -11.09 23.60
C VAL A 109 14.37 -12.15 22.64
N TYR A 110 13.72 -13.22 23.12
CA TYR A 110 13.16 -14.25 22.24
C TYR A 110 12.01 -13.72 21.39
N TRP A 111 11.08 -12.97 21.97
CA TRP A 111 9.92 -12.44 21.27
C TRP A 111 10.31 -11.31 20.32
N GLU A 112 11.25 -10.44 20.73
CA GLU A 112 11.82 -9.39 19.88
C GLU A 112 12.54 -9.94 18.64
N GLN A 113 13.19 -11.10 18.76
CA GLN A 113 13.86 -11.74 17.63
C GLN A 113 12.91 -12.59 16.78
N ARG A 114 11.84 -13.13 17.38
CA ARG A 114 10.87 -13.97 16.68
C ARG A 114 9.90 -13.16 15.83
N TYR A 115 9.40 -12.04 16.34
CA TYR A 115 8.47 -11.18 15.60
C TYR A 115 9.18 -9.89 15.18
N THR A 116 9.23 -9.65 13.87
CA THR A 116 9.89 -8.47 13.31
C THR A 116 8.95 -7.69 12.41
N LEU A 117 9.12 -6.37 12.38
CA LEU A 117 8.40 -5.50 11.46
C LEU A 117 8.94 -5.63 10.04
N ARG A 118 8.02 -5.60 9.09
CA ARG A 118 8.27 -5.56 7.66
C ARG A 118 7.98 -4.16 7.15
N GLU A 119 9.03 -3.34 7.08
CA GLU A 119 8.94 -1.92 6.71
C GLU A 119 8.28 -1.68 5.33
N ASP A 120 8.38 -2.62 4.37
CA ASP A 120 7.74 -2.49 3.06
C ASP A 120 6.23 -2.81 3.06
N ALA A 121 5.73 -3.47 4.11
CA ALA A 121 4.33 -3.85 4.25
C ALA A 121 3.56 -3.00 5.28
N VAL A 122 4.21 -1.99 5.89
CA VAL A 122 3.52 -1.06 6.79
C VAL A 122 2.62 -0.13 5.98
N PRO A 123 1.28 -0.15 6.18
CA PRO A 123 0.41 0.82 5.57
C PRO A 123 0.70 2.20 6.16
N GLY A 124 0.77 3.24 5.33
CA GLY A 124 1.17 4.57 5.79
C GLY A 124 0.31 5.17 6.91
N PHE A 125 -0.94 4.72 7.07
CA PHE A 125 -1.81 5.15 8.17
C PHE A 125 -1.48 4.46 9.52
N LEU A 126 -0.76 3.33 9.51
CA LEU A 126 -0.32 2.60 10.70
C LEU A 126 1.13 2.89 11.07
N GLU A 127 1.84 3.71 10.31
CA GLU A 127 3.25 4.04 10.54
C GLU A 127 3.51 4.53 11.98
N GLY A 128 2.63 5.40 12.51
CA GLY A 128 2.74 5.91 13.88
C GLY A 128 2.36 4.91 14.99
N TRP A 129 1.81 3.75 14.62
CA TRP A 129 1.32 2.71 15.54
C TRP A 129 2.07 1.39 15.40
N LYS A 130 2.93 1.23 14.39
CA LYS A 130 3.58 -0.05 14.04
C LYS A 130 4.31 -0.69 15.22
N GLU A 131 5.02 0.11 16.01
CA GLU A 131 5.76 -0.37 17.20
C GLU A 131 4.80 -0.85 18.29
N LYS A 132 3.72 -0.09 18.54
CA LYS A 132 2.70 -0.48 19.52
C LYS A 132 1.97 -1.75 19.10
N ILE A 133 1.70 -1.88 17.80
CA ILE A 133 1.07 -3.08 17.24
C ILE A 133 2.01 -4.27 17.36
N LEU A 134 3.31 -4.11 17.09
CA LEU A 134 4.31 -5.17 17.29
C LEU A 134 4.34 -5.66 18.74
N LEU A 135 4.29 -4.74 19.71
CA LEU A 135 4.36 -5.06 21.14
C LEU A 135 3.03 -5.53 21.75
N ALA A 136 1.93 -5.49 21.00
CA ALA A 136 0.61 -5.82 21.54
C ALA A 136 0.29 -7.32 21.55
N GLY A 137 0.95 -8.10 20.69
CA GLY A 137 0.73 -9.54 20.53
C GLY A 137 1.64 -10.40 21.38
#